data_AF-A0A838QC53-F1
#
_entry.id   AF-A0A838QC53-F1
#
_cell.length_a   1.000
_cell.length_b   1.000
_cell.length_c   1.000
_cell.angle_alpha   90.00
_cell.angle_beta   90.00
_cell.angle_gamma   90.00
#
_symmetry.space_group_name_H-M   'P 1'
#
loop_
_entity.id
_entity.type
_entity.pdbx_description
1 polymer ?
#
loop_
_entity_poly.entity_id
_entity_poly.type
_entity_poly.pdbx_seq_one_letter_code
_entity_poly.pdbx_strand_id
1 'polypeptide(L)'
;MKKTAVVFLAGSVFALQVAHAQAVAPDLSGLWAAKIRYGPDIRGPLILLRERNAWTADIAGFRIAARAEGGAISFSLPDGKGDFRGRLTGSRIVGHWIGKKNSANGTRYATPLSLEPDGANRWRGQLIPLDDTFTFYMPVTRRPDGTYSTYLRNPERNQGRFIAVSGLRANGDVIELIGRRGNQAEAIFATGRYEDGVIRVPLRGSTFDFVRVGDDSSSAFYPRGRPGERYRYAAPLRLSDGWPVA
;
A
#
# COMPACT_ATOMS: atom_id res chain seq x y z
N MET A 1 76.33 -48.76 17.06
CA MET A 1 75.04 -49.44 16.85
C MET A 1 73.90 -48.42 16.92
N LYS A 2 72.96 -48.54 15.98
CA LYS A 2 71.65 -47.85 15.83
C LYS A 2 71.67 -46.33 15.55
N LYS A 3 71.51 -46.02 14.25
CA LYS A 3 71.11 -44.70 13.70
C LYS A 3 69.59 -44.57 13.80
N THR A 4 69.10 -43.47 14.34
CA THR A 4 67.67 -43.12 14.33
C THR A 4 67.46 -42.03 13.29
N ALA A 5 66.78 -42.38 12.20
CA ALA A 5 66.37 -41.42 11.17
C ALA A 5 65.00 -40.85 11.55
N VAL A 6 64.91 -39.53 11.67
CA VAL A 6 63.64 -38.80 11.81
C VAL A 6 63.21 -38.36 10.43
N VAL A 7 62.09 -38.91 9.95
CA VAL A 7 61.44 -38.53 8.69
C VAL A 7 60.48 -37.37 9.00
N PHE A 8 60.74 -36.20 8.43
CA PHE A 8 59.77 -35.10 8.40
C PHE A 8 58.82 -35.29 7.22
N LEU A 9 57.56 -35.60 7.53
CA LEU A 9 56.47 -35.63 6.55
C LEU A 9 55.95 -34.19 6.37
N ALA A 10 56.23 -33.56 5.23
CA ALA A 10 55.65 -32.28 4.86
C ALA A 10 54.22 -32.49 4.34
N GLY A 11 53.22 -32.22 5.17
CA GLY A 11 51.81 -32.21 4.76
C GLY A 11 51.46 -30.92 4.02
N SER A 12 51.35 -31.00 2.70
CA SER A 12 50.79 -29.91 1.88
C SER A 12 49.29 -29.80 2.12
N VAL A 13 48.85 -28.76 2.82
CA VAL A 13 47.44 -28.38 2.92
C VAL A 13 47.06 -27.64 1.64
N PHE A 14 46.41 -28.33 0.71
CA PHE A 14 45.70 -27.70 -0.40
C PHE A 14 44.44 -27.01 0.17
N ALA A 15 44.51 -25.71 0.37
CA ALA A 15 43.32 -24.91 0.63
C ALA A 15 42.46 -24.89 -0.65
N LEU A 16 41.36 -25.64 -0.64
CA LEU A 16 40.28 -25.52 -1.62
C LEU A 16 39.70 -24.11 -1.48
N GLN A 17 40.22 -23.16 -2.27
CA GLN A 17 39.54 -21.90 -2.52
C GLN A 17 38.26 -22.23 -3.29
N VAL A 18 37.14 -22.29 -2.57
CA VAL A 18 35.82 -22.27 -3.18
C VAL A 18 35.65 -20.90 -3.81
N ALA A 19 35.99 -20.79 -5.09
CA ALA A 19 35.63 -19.66 -5.91
C ALA A 19 34.11 -19.55 -5.90
N HIS A 20 33.57 -18.70 -5.04
CA HIS A 20 32.20 -18.22 -5.20
C HIS A 20 32.20 -17.49 -6.53
N ALA A 21 31.60 -18.11 -7.55
CA ALA A 21 31.25 -17.40 -8.76
C ALA A 21 30.48 -16.15 -8.29
N GLN A 22 31.04 -14.97 -8.54
CA GLN A 22 30.31 -13.73 -8.38
C GLN A 22 29.15 -13.81 -9.37
N ALA A 23 28.02 -14.31 -8.90
CA ALA A 23 26.77 -14.24 -9.63
C ALA A 23 26.62 -12.77 -10.01
N VAL A 24 26.54 -12.52 -11.32
CA VAL A 24 26.30 -11.16 -11.83
C VAL A 24 25.04 -10.66 -11.12
N ALA A 25 25.22 -9.64 -10.29
CA ALA A 25 24.09 -9.08 -9.55
C ALA A 25 23.02 -8.67 -10.57
N PRO A 26 21.76 -9.09 -10.37
CA PRO A 26 20.71 -8.84 -11.34
C PRO A 26 20.53 -7.34 -11.53
N ASP A 27 20.30 -6.91 -12.77
CA ASP A 27 20.09 -5.49 -13.03
C ASP A 27 18.79 -5.01 -12.39
N LEU A 28 18.91 -4.11 -11.44
CA LEU A 28 17.77 -3.55 -10.72
C LEU A 28 17.09 -2.40 -11.48
N SER A 29 17.59 -1.99 -12.65
CA SER A 29 17.00 -0.90 -13.44
C SER A 29 15.54 -1.18 -13.79
N GLY A 30 14.66 -0.19 -13.60
CA GLY A 30 13.24 -0.30 -13.89
C GLY A 30 12.36 0.29 -12.79
N LEU A 31 11.05 0.15 -12.94
CA LEU A 31 10.09 0.59 -11.93
C LEU A 31 9.80 -0.55 -10.97
N TRP A 32 9.93 -0.28 -9.67
CA TRP A 32 9.54 -1.20 -8.61
C TRP A 32 8.34 -0.63 -7.84
N ALA A 33 7.42 -1.49 -7.43
CA ALA A 33 6.25 -1.10 -6.67
C ALA A 33 6.03 -2.02 -5.47
N ALA A 34 5.68 -1.43 -4.34
CA ALA A 34 5.21 -2.14 -3.15
C ALA A 34 3.88 -1.51 -2.71
N LYS A 35 2.90 -2.34 -2.35
CA LYS A 35 1.61 -1.88 -1.84
C LYS A 35 1.22 -2.71 -0.62
N ILE A 36 0.90 -2.02 0.47
CA ILE A 36 0.32 -2.63 1.67
C ILE A 36 -1.15 -2.22 1.77
N ARG A 37 -2.01 -3.16 2.18
CA ARG A 37 -3.43 -2.93 2.51
C ARG A 37 -3.64 -3.20 3.99
N TYR A 38 -4.18 -2.22 4.72
CA TYR A 38 -4.50 -2.31 6.16
C TYR A 38 -6.01 -2.47 6.44
N GLY A 39 -6.82 -2.55 5.39
CA GLY A 39 -8.28 -2.62 5.45
C GLY A 39 -8.92 -1.46 4.69
N PRO A 40 -10.09 -0.95 5.11
CA PRO A 40 -10.95 -1.47 6.17
C PRO A 40 -11.68 -2.73 5.71
N ASP A 41 -11.86 -3.69 6.62
CA ASP A 41 -12.53 -4.96 6.28
C ASP A 41 -14.06 -4.88 6.42
N ILE A 42 -14.58 -3.84 7.07
CA ILE A 42 -16.01 -3.53 7.07
C ILE A 42 -16.38 -2.85 5.76
N ARG A 43 -16.98 -3.63 4.86
CA ARG A 43 -17.48 -3.21 3.55
C ARG A 43 -18.62 -4.14 3.14
N GLY A 44 -19.34 -3.79 2.08
CA GLY A 44 -20.40 -4.63 1.55
C GLY A 44 -21.81 -4.12 1.86
N PRO A 45 -22.82 -4.98 1.73
CA PRO A 45 -24.20 -4.62 2.04
C PRO A 45 -24.35 -4.23 3.51
N LEU A 46 -24.95 -3.07 3.75
CA LEU A 46 -25.52 -2.67 5.04
C LEU A 46 -27.04 -2.80 4.94
N ILE A 47 -27.64 -3.55 5.86
CA ILE A 47 -29.09 -3.68 5.98
C ILE A 47 -29.52 -3.09 7.33
N LEU A 48 -30.56 -2.25 7.31
CA LEU A 48 -31.29 -1.83 8.49
C LEU A 48 -32.68 -2.47 8.48
N LEU A 49 -33.05 -3.09 9.59
CA LEU A 49 -34.34 -3.73 9.81
C LEU A 49 -35.03 -3.05 10.98
N ARG A 50 -36.32 -2.72 10.82
CA ARG A 50 -37.17 -2.26 11.91
C ARG A 50 -38.22 -3.33 12.23
N GLU A 51 -38.11 -3.92 13.41
CA GLU A 51 -39.05 -4.91 13.92
C GLU A 51 -39.78 -4.34 15.13
N ARG A 52 -41.09 -4.11 15.01
CA ARG A 52 -41.90 -3.40 16.02
C ARG A 52 -41.27 -2.03 16.36
N ASN A 53 -40.64 -1.92 17.52
CA ASN A 53 -39.96 -0.71 18.00
C ASN A 53 -38.43 -0.86 18.10
N ALA A 54 -37.86 -1.97 17.62
CA ALA A 54 -36.43 -2.21 17.61
C ALA A 54 -35.85 -2.01 16.22
N TRP A 55 -34.67 -1.39 16.17
CA TRP A 55 -33.87 -1.27 14.95
C TRP A 55 -32.64 -2.17 15.06
N THR A 56 -32.35 -2.91 13.99
CA THR A 56 -31.18 -3.78 13.88
C THR A 56 -30.40 -3.44 12.62
N ALA A 57 -29.08 -3.37 12.74
CA ALA A 57 -28.15 -3.25 11.63
C ALA A 57 -27.43 -4.58 11.37
N ASP A 58 -27.32 -4.96 10.10
CA ASP A 58 -26.56 -6.11 9.63
C ASP A 58 -25.50 -5.65 8.61
N ILE A 59 -24.22 -5.87 8.91
CA ILE A 59 -23.10 -5.55 8.03
C ILE A 59 -21.88 -6.40 8.34
N ALA A 60 -21.24 -6.96 7.30
CA ALA A 60 -19.97 -7.69 7.41
C ALA A 60 -19.96 -8.76 8.53
N GLY A 61 -21.09 -9.46 8.70
CA GLY A 61 -21.26 -10.51 9.73
C GLY A 61 -21.63 -9.99 11.12
N PHE A 62 -21.71 -8.67 11.33
CA PHE A 62 -22.20 -8.08 12.56
C PHE A 62 -23.70 -7.85 12.49
N ARG A 63 -24.43 -8.32 13.50
CA ARG A 63 -25.84 -7.97 13.74
C ARG A 63 -25.96 -7.24 15.07
N ILE A 64 -26.28 -5.96 15.06
CA ILE A 64 -26.26 -5.09 16.24
C ILE A 64 -27.50 -4.20 16.34
N ALA A 65 -27.86 -3.82 17.57
CA ALA A 65 -28.95 -2.87 17.79
C ALA A 65 -28.56 -1.48 17.26
N ALA A 66 -29.49 -0.85 16.55
CA ALA A 66 -29.39 0.55 16.16
C ALA A 66 -30.33 1.40 17.01
N ARG A 67 -29.90 2.62 17.30
CA ARG A 67 -30.71 3.63 18.00
C ARG A 67 -31.41 4.49 16.97
N ALA A 68 -32.71 4.72 17.17
CA ALA A 68 -33.50 5.62 16.35
C ALA A 68 -34.21 6.65 17.22
N GLU A 69 -33.96 7.93 16.98
CA GLU A 69 -34.53 9.04 17.75
C GLU A 69 -34.72 10.26 16.83
N GLY A 70 -35.91 10.87 16.84
CA GLY A 70 -36.19 12.07 16.02
C GLY A 70 -35.95 11.90 14.51
N GLY A 71 -36.02 10.67 14.00
CA GLY A 71 -35.70 10.32 12.62
C GLY A 71 -34.20 10.13 12.32
N ALA A 72 -33.32 10.40 13.28
CA ALA A 72 -31.91 10.02 13.22
C ALA A 72 -31.76 8.53 13.55
N ILE A 73 -30.86 7.85 12.87
CA ILE A 73 -30.55 6.43 13.06
C ILE A 73 -29.03 6.28 13.19
N SER A 74 -28.58 5.59 14.23
CA SER A 74 -27.16 5.39 14.49
C SER A 74 -26.84 4.05 15.13
N PHE A 75 -25.63 3.56 14.89
CA PHE A 75 -25.08 2.39 15.57
C PHE A 75 -23.56 2.42 15.53
N SER A 76 -22.94 1.63 16.40
CA SER A 76 -21.49 1.47 16.49
C SER A 76 -21.14 -0.01 16.49
N LEU A 77 -20.18 -0.40 15.66
CA LEU A 77 -19.63 -1.75 15.71
C LEU A 77 -18.70 -1.91 16.92
N PRO A 78 -18.55 -3.13 17.46
CA PRO A 78 -17.58 -3.43 18.50
C PRO A 78 -16.14 -3.05 18.12
N ASP A 79 -15.30 -2.84 19.12
CA ASP A 79 -13.87 -2.50 19.01
C ASP A 79 -13.56 -1.27 18.14
N GLY A 80 -14.53 -0.38 17.92
CA GLY A 80 -14.37 0.79 17.08
C GLY A 80 -14.13 0.47 15.60
N LYS A 81 -14.66 -0.66 15.11
CA LYS A 81 -14.56 -1.06 13.69
C LYS A 81 -15.33 -0.13 12.73
N GLY A 82 -16.24 0.67 13.27
CA GLY A 82 -16.86 1.79 12.59
C GLY A 82 -18.22 2.15 13.18
N ASP A 83 -18.73 3.29 12.75
CA ASP A 83 -19.98 3.87 13.21
C ASP A 83 -20.85 4.26 12.01
N PHE A 84 -22.16 4.12 12.11
CA PHE A 84 -23.09 4.70 11.15
C PHE A 84 -23.88 5.82 11.80
N ARG A 85 -24.04 6.93 11.06
CA ARG A 85 -24.92 8.04 11.43
C ARG A 85 -25.71 8.47 10.21
N GLY A 86 -27.02 8.28 10.24
CA GLY A 86 -27.92 8.66 9.17
C GLY A 86 -29.24 9.22 9.67
N ARG A 87 -30.07 9.63 8.74
CA ARG A 87 -31.40 10.16 9.01
C ARG A 87 -32.38 9.65 7.96
N LEU A 88 -33.60 9.34 8.39
CA LEU A 88 -34.71 9.04 7.49
C LEU A 88 -35.13 10.34 6.77
N THR A 89 -35.03 10.33 5.45
CA THR A 89 -35.35 11.43 4.54
C THR A 89 -36.30 10.90 3.48
N GLY A 90 -37.60 11.18 3.64
CA GLY A 90 -38.65 10.52 2.88
C GLY A 90 -38.66 9.02 3.20
N SER A 91 -38.53 8.17 2.17
CA SER A 91 -38.43 6.72 2.35
C SER A 91 -36.99 6.22 2.53
N ARG A 92 -35.97 7.05 2.27
CA ARG A 92 -34.55 6.66 2.29
C ARG A 92 -33.90 6.99 3.61
N ILE A 93 -32.81 6.29 3.94
CA ILE A 93 -31.93 6.71 5.03
C ILE A 93 -30.64 7.23 4.40
N VAL A 94 -30.33 8.50 4.63
CA VAL A 94 -29.12 9.14 4.09
C VAL A 94 -28.20 9.48 5.26
N GLY A 95 -26.92 9.14 5.12
CA GLY A 95 -25.97 9.31 6.20
C GLY A 95 -24.53 9.09 5.78
N HIS A 96 -23.71 8.83 6.79
CA HIS A 96 -22.30 8.56 6.63
C HIS A 96 -21.92 7.34 7.46
N TRP A 97 -21.08 6.51 6.86
CA TRP A 97 -20.26 5.54 7.57
C TRP A 97 -18.98 6.21 8.03
N ILE A 98 -18.66 6.11 9.31
CA ILE A 98 -17.43 6.64 9.90
C ILE A 98 -16.54 5.43 10.21
N GLY A 99 -15.48 5.27 9.42
CA GLY A 99 -14.57 4.13 9.56
C GLY A 99 -13.65 4.21 10.78
N LYS A 100 -12.91 3.12 11.02
CA LYS A 100 -11.77 3.11 11.96
C LYS A 100 -10.72 4.15 11.55
N LYS A 101 -9.80 4.46 12.46
CA LYS A 101 -8.63 5.29 12.15
C LYS A 101 -7.75 4.53 11.14
N ASN A 102 -7.42 5.17 10.02
CA ASN A 102 -6.55 4.58 9.01
C ASN A 102 -5.13 4.42 9.55
N SER A 103 -4.51 3.27 9.31
CA SER A 103 -3.12 2.98 9.63
C SER A 103 -2.16 3.77 8.74
N ALA A 104 -2.54 4.03 7.47
CA ALA A 104 -1.69 4.77 6.54
C ALA A 104 -1.44 6.23 6.94
N ASN A 105 -2.43 6.91 7.54
CA ASN A 105 -2.36 8.36 7.79
C ASN A 105 -2.90 8.82 9.14
N GLY A 106 -3.49 7.94 9.94
CA GLY A 106 -4.03 8.27 11.26
C GLY A 106 -5.36 9.03 11.23
N THR A 107 -6.07 9.11 10.10
CA THR A 107 -7.32 9.85 9.98
C THR A 107 -8.52 8.90 9.93
N ARG A 108 -9.68 9.35 10.45
CA ARG A 108 -10.97 8.68 10.23
C ARG A 108 -11.68 9.32 9.05
N TYR A 109 -12.25 8.52 8.17
CA TYR A 109 -13.01 9.00 7.03
C TYR A 109 -14.51 8.76 7.21
N ALA A 110 -15.29 9.74 6.76
CA ALA A 110 -16.73 9.61 6.59
C ALA A 110 -17.04 9.29 5.13
N THR A 111 -17.59 8.10 4.88
CA THR A 111 -18.04 7.65 3.57
C THR A 111 -19.55 7.90 3.46
N PRO A 112 -20.00 8.72 2.50
CA PRO A 112 -21.43 8.89 2.25
C PRO A 112 -22.10 7.55 1.97
N LEU A 113 -23.28 7.33 2.56
CA LEU A 113 -24.04 6.10 2.41
C LEU A 113 -25.54 6.42 2.38
N SER A 114 -26.19 5.96 1.31
CA SER A 114 -27.64 5.98 1.17
C SER A 114 -28.17 4.56 1.25
N LEU A 115 -29.21 4.36 2.06
CA LEU A 115 -29.93 3.11 2.19
C LEU A 115 -31.33 3.29 1.59
N GLU A 116 -31.61 2.51 0.56
CA GLU A 116 -32.88 2.49 -0.16
C GLU A 116 -33.84 1.50 0.50
N PRO A 117 -35.16 1.75 0.48
CA PRO A 117 -36.14 0.73 0.86
C PRO A 117 -35.94 -0.54 0.04
N ASP A 118 -35.86 -1.67 0.73
CA ASP A 118 -35.70 -3.00 0.14
C ASP A 118 -36.74 -3.94 0.76
N GLY A 119 -37.99 -3.49 0.89
CA GLY A 119 -39.08 -4.26 1.49
C GLY A 119 -39.65 -3.66 2.78
N ALA A 120 -40.63 -4.35 3.35
CA ALA A 120 -41.35 -3.86 4.53
C ALA A 120 -40.39 -3.67 5.71
N ASN A 121 -40.28 -2.43 6.19
CA ASN A 121 -39.43 -2.05 7.30
C ASN A 121 -37.95 -2.45 7.12
N ARG A 122 -37.47 -2.50 5.86
CA ARG A 122 -36.10 -2.88 5.53
C ARG A 122 -35.47 -1.85 4.59
N TRP A 123 -34.24 -1.47 4.90
CA TRP A 123 -33.42 -0.60 4.06
C TRP A 123 -32.08 -1.25 3.77
N ARG A 124 -31.56 -1.06 2.57
CA ARG A 124 -30.29 -1.63 2.12
C ARG A 124 -29.47 -0.61 1.35
N GLY A 125 -28.16 -0.63 1.57
CA GLY A 125 -27.20 0.09 0.74
C GLY A 125 -25.85 -0.59 0.72
N GLN A 126 -24.95 -0.08 -0.11
CA GLN A 126 -23.63 -0.66 -0.30
C GLN A 126 -22.57 0.25 0.33
N LEU A 127 -21.89 -0.25 1.36
CA LEU A 127 -20.77 0.43 1.97
C LEU A 127 -19.49 0.15 1.19
N ILE A 128 -18.94 1.20 0.57
CA ILE A 128 -17.67 1.19 -0.14
C ILE A 128 -16.74 2.23 0.51
N PRO A 129 -16.03 1.87 1.58
CA PRO A 129 -15.16 2.82 2.28
C PRO A 129 -13.89 3.08 1.47
N LEU A 130 -13.20 4.19 1.79
CA LEU A 130 -11.87 4.44 1.24
C LEU A 130 -10.90 3.36 1.72
N ASP A 131 -10.20 2.72 0.78
CA ASP A 131 -9.19 1.72 1.11
C ASP A 131 -8.04 2.34 1.90
N ASP A 132 -7.66 1.68 2.99
CA ASP A 132 -6.50 2.03 3.80
C ASP A 132 -5.28 1.33 3.21
N THR A 133 -4.71 1.95 2.17
CA THR A 133 -3.55 1.44 1.46
C THR A 133 -2.37 2.38 1.53
N PHE A 134 -1.18 1.83 1.35
CA PHE A 134 0.04 2.61 1.27
C PHE A 134 0.94 2.05 0.19
N THR A 135 1.22 2.88 -0.82
CA THR A 135 1.95 2.46 -2.01
C THR A 135 3.28 3.20 -2.10
N PHE A 136 4.36 2.48 -2.35
CA PHE A 136 5.61 3.07 -2.79
C PHE A 136 5.92 2.64 -4.22
N TYR A 137 6.32 3.62 -5.01
CA TYR A 137 6.99 3.40 -6.28
C TYR A 137 8.45 3.82 -6.15
N MET A 138 9.33 3.00 -6.70
CA MET A 138 10.77 3.19 -6.67
C MET A 138 11.31 3.01 -8.10
N PRO A 139 11.36 4.08 -8.92
CA PRO A 139 12.06 4.03 -10.19
C PRO A 139 13.56 3.94 -9.95
N VAL A 140 14.22 2.98 -10.59
CA VAL A 140 15.63 2.68 -10.42
C VAL A 140 16.32 2.84 -11.77
N THR A 141 17.37 3.66 -11.84
CA THR A 141 18.15 3.87 -13.06
C THR A 141 19.61 3.59 -12.78
N ARG A 142 20.23 2.66 -13.51
CA ARG A 142 21.66 2.38 -13.40
C ARG A 142 22.49 3.57 -13.87
N ARG A 143 23.50 3.93 -13.08
CA ARG A 143 24.50 4.95 -13.42
C ARG A 143 25.73 4.31 -14.08
N PRO A 144 26.56 5.10 -14.79
CA PRO A 144 27.80 4.61 -15.39
C PRO A 144 28.79 3.99 -14.38
N ASP A 145 28.78 4.48 -13.14
CA ASP A 145 29.63 3.99 -12.04
C ASP A 145 29.15 2.66 -11.41
N GLY A 146 28.06 2.08 -11.92
CA GLY A 146 27.46 0.84 -11.42
C GLY A 146 26.52 1.02 -10.24
N THR A 147 26.37 2.23 -9.70
CA THR A 147 25.35 2.55 -8.68
C THR A 147 23.98 2.78 -9.32
N TYR A 148 22.94 2.94 -8.50
CA TYR A 148 21.60 3.24 -8.98
C TYR A 148 21.10 4.58 -8.46
N SER A 149 20.51 5.40 -9.34
CA SER A 149 19.70 6.54 -8.94
C SER A 149 18.27 6.09 -8.68
N THR A 150 17.66 6.60 -7.62
CA THR A 150 16.28 6.30 -7.28
C THR A 150 15.70 7.35 -6.35
N TYR A 151 14.38 7.31 -6.17
CA TYR A 151 13.63 8.04 -5.15
C TYR A 151 12.37 7.25 -4.83
N LEU A 152 11.71 7.59 -3.71
CA LEU A 152 10.43 6.98 -3.35
C LEU A 152 9.28 7.93 -3.67
N ARG A 153 8.27 7.44 -4.39
CA ARG A 153 7.01 8.16 -4.61
C ARG A 153 5.88 7.45 -3.90
N ASN A 154 5.10 8.21 -3.14
CA ASN A 154 3.91 7.74 -2.46
C ASN A 154 2.76 8.69 -2.78
N PRO A 155 1.79 8.29 -3.63
CA PRO A 155 0.66 9.13 -4.01
C PRO A 155 -0.26 9.51 -2.84
N GLU A 156 -0.41 8.63 -1.85
CA GLU A 156 -1.40 8.81 -0.77
C GLU A 156 -1.03 9.96 0.19
N ARG A 157 0.28 10.21 0.39
CA ARG A 157 0.76 11.19 1.37
C ARG A 157 1.95 12.04 0.92
N ASN A 158 2.33 11.94 -0.36
CA ASN A 158 3.51 12.62 -0.89
C ASN A 158 4.79 12.33 -0.08
N GLN A 159 4.95 11.08 0.35
CA GLN A 159 5.99 10.72 1.32
C GLN A 159 7.42 10.84 0.79
N GLY A 160 7.58 10.86 -0.54
CA GLY A 160 8.87 11.14 -1.18
C GLY A 160 9.49 12.46 -0.76
N ARG A 161 8.66 13.45 -0.40
CA ARG A 161 9.15 14.73 0.15
C ARG A 161 9.84 14.56 1.51
N PHE A 162 9.41 13.58 2.30
CA PHE A 162 9.91 13.34 3.66
C PHE A 162 10.92 12.18 3.72
N ILE A 163 10.99 11.37 2.67
CA ILE A 163 11.92 10.25 2.54
C ILE A 163 12.92 10.61 1.44
N ALA A 164 14.03 11.21 1.86
CA ALA A 164 15.04 11.77 0.98
C ALA A 164 16.01 10.70 0.43
N VAL A 165 15.47 9.61 -0.11
CA VAL A 165 16.23 8.60 -0.85
C VAL A 165 16.62 9.19 -2.20
N SER A 166 17.90 9.06 -2.56
CA SER A 166 18.50 9.56 -3.80
C SER A 166 19.28 8.49 -4.58
N GLY A 167 19.54 7.34 -3.94
CA GLY A 167 20.32 6.27 -4.54
C GLY A 167 20.03 4.90 -3.95
N LEU A 168 20.52 3.88 -4.65
CA LEU A 168 20.49 2.49 -4.24
C LEU A 168 21.86 1.87 -4.52
N ARG A 169 22.37 1.12 -3.53
CA ARG A 169 23.56 0.28 -3.65
C ARG A 169 23.15 -1.18 -3.47
N ALA A 170 23.69 -2.04 -4.32
CA ALA A 170 23.49 -3.48 -4.23
C ALA A 170 24.84 -4.14 -3.95
N ASN A 171 24.90 -4.98 -2.93
CA ASN A 171 26.06 -5.81 -2.60
C ASN A 171 25.59 -7.24 -2.33
N GLY A 172 25.68 -8.09 -3.36
CA GLY A 172 25.05 -9.41 -3.32
C GLY A 172 23.52 -9.30 -3.20
N ASP A 173 22.96 -9.94 -2.16
CA ASP A 173 21.53 -9.87 -1.81
C ASP A 173 21.20 -8.64 -0.95
N VAL A 174 22.17 -7.88 -0.47
CA VAL A 174 21.93 -6.72 0.38
C VAL A 174 21.63 -5.49 -0.48
N ILE A 175 20.52 -4.82 -0.16
CA ILE A 175 20.11 -3.56 -0.79
C ILE A 175 20.20 -2.43 0.23
N GLU A 176 20.97 -1.39 -0.09
CA GLU A 176 21.03 -0.17 0.71
C GLU A 176 20.39 0.98 -0.04
N LEU A 177 19.35 1.57 0.55
CA LEU A 177 18.82 2.84 0.10
C LEU A 177 19.67 3.96 0.66
N ILE A 178 20.21 4.80 -0.21
CA ILE A 178 21.06 5.93 0.12
C ILE A 178 20.24 7.21 0.06
N GLY A 179 20.43 8.08 1.03
CA GLY A 179 19.71 9.35 1.10
C GLY A 179 20.22 10.27 2.19
N ARG A 180 19.58 11.43 2.31
CA ARG A 180 19.92 12.41 3.35
C ARG A 180 19.39 11.95 4.72
N ARG A 181 20.23 12.02 5.75
CA ARG A 181 19.85 11.74 7.14
C ARG A 181 20.42 12.81 8.08
N GLY A 182 19.53 13.63 8.66
CA GLY A 182 19.95 14.80 9.44
C GLY A 182 20.83 15.74 8.59
N ASN A 183 22.04 16.01 9.07
CA ASN A 183 23.01 16.85 8.36
C ASN A 183 23.90 16.07 7.36
N GLN A 184 23.80 14.74 7.32
CA GLN A 184 24.57 13.93 6.37
C GLN A 184 23.85 13.89 5.03
N ALA A 185 24.51 14.41 3.99
CA ALA A 185 23.96 14.46 2.62
C ALA A 185 23.81 13.06 2.01
N GLU A 186 24.73 12.14 2.31
CA GLU A 186 24.67 10.74 1.90
C GLU A 186 24.89 9.82 3.10
N ALA A 187 23.85 9.07 3.45
CA ALA A 187 23.89 8.04 4.47
C ALA A 187 23.00 6.87 4.05
N ILE A 188 23.21 5.70 4.68
CA ILE A 188 22.28 4.58 4.57
C ILE A 188 20.97 4.98 5.24
N PHE A 189 19.93 5.14 4.43
CA PHE A 189 18.57 5.46 4.86
C PHE A 189 17.85 4.21 5.35
N ALA A 190 17.97 3.11 4.62
CA ALA A 190 17.40 1.81 4.97
C ALA A 190 18.22 0.68 4.34
N THR A 191 18.28 -0.46 5.02
CA THR A 191 18.90 -1.68 4.51
C THR A 191 17.82 -2.75 4.36
N GLY A 192 17.78 -3.37 3.19
CA GLY A 192 16.86 -4.44 2.84
C GLY A 192 17.59 -5.60 2.15
N ARG A 193 16.80 -6.51 1.58
CA ARG A 193 17.31 -7.68 0.85
C ARG A 193 16.64 -7.84 -0.50
N TYR A 194 17.37 -8.40 -1.45
CA TYR A 194 16.87 -8.84 -2.74
C TYR A 194 16.89 -10.36 -2.82
N GLU A 195 15.73 -10.97 -2.99
CA GLU A 195 15.55 -12.42 -3.08
C GLU A 195 14.37 -12.71 -4.01
N ASP A 196 14.51 -13.69 -4.90
CA ASP A 196 13.46 -14.16 -5.80
C ASP A 196 12.69 -13.06 -6.57
N GLY A 197 13.42 -12.04 -7.04
CA GLY A 197 12.80 -10.94 -7.79
C GLY A 197 12.07 -9.91 -6.93
N VAL A 198 12.23 -9.95 -5.61
CA VAL A 198 11.60 -9.03 -4.66
C VAL A 198 12.67 -8.25 -3.89
N ILE A 199 12.53 -6.93 -3.84
CA ILE A 199 13.33 -6.07 -2.95
C ILE A 199 12.52 -5.83 -1.67
N ARG A 200 12.92 -6.45 -0.57
CA ARG A 200 12.27 -6.31 0.75
C ARG A 200 12.99 -5.25 1.58
N VAL A 201 12.33 -4.13 1.87
CA VAL A 201 12.93 -3.01 2.62
C VAL A 201 12.05 -2.57 3.80
N PRO A 202 12.60 -2.48 5.02
CA PRO A 202 11.90 -1.86 6.14
C PRO A 202 11.82 -0.35 5.96
N LEU A 203 10.60 0.19 5.90
CA LEU A 203 10.32 1.61 5.80
C LEU A 203 9.17 1.98 6.76
N ARG A 204 9.34 3.05 7.53
CA ARG A 204 8.28 3.61 8.40
C ARG A 204 7.58 2.60 9.33
N GLY A 205 8.32 1.68 9.92
CA GLY A 205 7.76 0.69 10.86
C GLY A 205 6.97 -0.44 10.18
N SER A 206 7.12 -0.62 8.87
CA SER A 206 6.59 -1.75 8.12
C SER A 206 7.64 -2.25 7.13
N THR A 207 7.42 -3.45 6.61
CA THR A 207 8.28 -4.03 5.58
C THR A 207 7.55 -3.98 4.23
N PHE A 208 8.22 -3.46 3.22
CA PHE A 208 7.69 -3.31 1.87
C PHE A 208 8.38 -4.29 0.93
N ASP A 209 7.57 -5.13 0.30
CA ASP A 209 8.01 -6.08 -0.72
C ASP A 209 7.82 -5.42 -2.08
N PHE A 210 8.90 -4.86 -2.60
CA PHE A 210 8.92 -4.23 -3.91
C PHE A 210 9.07 -5.29 -4.99
N VAL A 211 8.11 -5.33 -5.89
CA VAL A 211 8.12 -6.19 -7.06
C VAL A 211 8.33 -5.32 -8.29
N ARG A 212 9.07 -5.85 -9.27
CA ARG A 212 9.27 -5.17 -10.55
C ARG A 212 7.94 -5.02 -11.27
N VAL A 213 7.64 -3.79 -11.70
CA VAL A 213 6.52 -3.50 -12.60
C VAL A 213 6.97 -3.86 -14.01
N GLY A 214 6.26 -4.78 -14.66
CA GLY A 214 6.56 -5.18 -16.04
C GLY A 214 6.48 -3.98 -17.00
N ASP A 215 7.33 -3.98 -18.04
CA ASP A 215 7.42 -2.85 -18.96
C ASP A 215 6.14 -2.61 -19.77
N ASP A 216 5.38 -3.67 -20.02
CA ASP A 216 4.07 -3.65 -20.70
C ASP A 216 2.89 -3.51 -19.73
N SER A 217 3.16 -3.42 -18.43
CA SER A 217 2.12 -3.28 -17.41
C SER A 217 1.74 -1.81 -17.20
N SER A 218 0.44 -1.54 -17.14
CA SER A 218 -0.05 -0.23 -16.72
C SER A 218 0.27 0.03 -15.25
N SER A 219 0.64 1.26 -14.92
CA SER A 219 0.98 1.65 -13.55
C SER A 219 0.53 3.08 -13.25
N ALA A 220 -0.11 3.26 -12.09
CA ALA A 220 -0.53 4.57 -11.58
C ALA A 220 0.67 5.47 -11.19
N PHE A 221 1.90 4.96 -11.27
CA PHE A 221 3.09 5.80 -11.23
C PHE A 221 3.09 6.82 -12.37
N TYR A 222 2.69 6.40 -13.58
CA TYR A 222 2.64 7.27 -14.75
C TYR A 222 1.25 7.93 -14.83
N PRO A 223 1.14 9.27 -14.80
CA PRO A 223 -0.16 9.94 -14.82
C PRO A 223 -1.03 9.61 -16.04
N ARG A 224 -0.42 9.15 -17.14
CA ARG A 224 -1.11 8.76 -18.38
C ARG A 224 -0.98 7.27 -18.70
N GLY A 225 -0.60 6.46 -17.71
CA GLY A 225 -0.27 5.05 -17.92
C GLY A 225 1.06 4.85 -18.65
N ARG A 226 1.43 3.58 -18.80
CA ARG A 226 2.58 3.12 -19.60
C ARG A 226 2.15 1.85 -20.36
N PRO A 227 2.36 1.80 -21.69
CA PRO A 227 2.66 2.95 -22.54
C PRO A 227 1.51 3.95 -22.52
N GLY A 228 1.82 5.25 -22.43
CA GLY A 228 0.81 6.29 -22.41
C GLY A 228 0.30 6.59 -23.82
N GLU A 229 -1.01 6.75 -23.98
CA GLU A 229 -1.56 7.23 -25.25
C GLU A 229 -1.07 8.64 -25.58
N ARG A 230 -0.94 8.94 -26.88
CA ARG A 230 -0.64 10.31 -27.33
C ARG A 230 -1.76 11.23 -26.88
N TYR A 231 -1.39 12.38 -26.31
CA TYR A 231 -2.35 13.39 -25.88
C TYR A 231 -3.31 13.75 -27.02
N ARG A 232 -4.61 13.66 -26.73
CA ARG A 232 -5.68 14.19 -27.57
C ARG A 232 -6.59 15.02 -26.68
N TYR A 233 -6.87 16.24 -27.12
CA TYR A 233 -7.91 17.02 -26.48
C TYR A 233 -9.26 16.43 -26.88
N ALA A 234 -10.10 16.13 -25.88
CA ALA A 234 -11.49 15.77 -26.06
C ALA A 234 -12.33 16.77 -25.28
N ALA A 235 -13.35 17.35 -25.93
CA ALA A 235 -14.29 18.20 -25.22
C ALA A 235 -14.92 17.42 -24.06
N PRO A 236 -15.07 18.00 -22.86
CA PRO A 236 -15.71 17.33 -21.74
C PRO A 236 -17.13 16.88 -22.10
N LEU A 237 -17.58 15.77 -21.52
CA LEU A 237 -18.98 15.38 -21.64
C LEU A 237 -19.86 16.47 -21.04
N ARG A 238 -20.94 16.84 -21.74
CA ARG A 238 -21.96 17.72 -21.18
C ARG A 238 -22.73 16.95 -20.10
N LEU A 239 -22.36 17.17 -18.85
CA LEU A 239 -23.11 16.66 -17.70
C LEU A 239 -24.08 17.75 -17.22
N SER A 240 -25.15 17.35 -16.52
CA SER A 240 -26.07 18.29 -15.85
C SER A 240 -25.44 18.84 -14.56
N ASP A 241 -24.16 19.17 -14.60
CA ASP A 241 -23.37 19.68 -13.48
C ASP A 241 -23.29 21.21 -13.46
N GLY A 242 -23.94 21.88 -14.42
CA GLY A 242 -24.03 23.33 -14.51
C GLY A 242 -22.85 23.99 -15.22
N TRP A 243 -21.89 23.21 -15.74
CA TRP A 243 -20.77 23.77 -16.49
C TRP A 243 -21.12 23.95 -17.97
N PRO A 244 -20.90 25.14 -18.55
CA PRO A 244 -20.98 25.31 -20.00
C PRO A 244 -19.81 24.59 -20.64
N VAL A 245 -20.11 23.66 -21.55
CA VAL A 245 -19.13 23.04 -22.45
C VAL A 245 -19.29 23.66 -23.84
N ALA A 246 -18.17 24.05 -24.45
CA ALA A 246 -18.09 24.70 -25.77
C ALA A 246 -18.10 23.69 -26.92
#